data_AF-A0A9Q1G5K8-F1
#
_entry.id   AF-A0A9Q1G5K8-F1
#
_cell.length_a   1.000
_cell.length_b   1.000
_cell.length_c   1.000
_cell.angle_alpha   90.00
_cell.angle_beta   90.00
_cell.angle_gamma   90.00
#
_symmetry.space_group_name_H-M   'P 1'
#
loop_
_entity.id
_entity.type
_entity.pdbx_description
1 polymer ?
#
loop_
_entity_poly.entity_id
_entity_poly.type
_entity_poly.pdbx_seq_one_letter_code
_entity_poly.pdbx_strand_id
1 'polypeptide(L)'
;MVTEDETLEENWGKIKEVWIKSCEESVGRRKRQNKPWITQTTLEKIEDRKKLKNHLNSARTRGAKAKYQHEYREKHLEVRRFIRRDKRLFTDEMATKAETAASQGKMKELYDITKTLSGKHASPEKPVKDKNGRILTTSEDQMKRWAEHFRELLNRPAPEERMPYKYFRLRLVKELIQEHPLPRRSTGGRPCVNIPLRLTGRHFPSFVPPTEAQGQSTRRHCRVCLYTT
;
A
#
# COMPACT_ATOMS: atom_id res chain seq x y z
N MET A 1 -35.51 -51.86 13.37
CA MET A 1 -36.47 -51.06 12.58
C MET A 1 -35.69 -49.90 11.99
N VAL A 2 -35.21 -50.07 10.76
CA VAL A 2 -34.48 -49.04 10.01
C VAL A 2 -35.53 -48.35 9.15
N THR A 3 -35.87 -47.10 9.50
CA THR A 3 -36.80 -46.30 8.71
C THR A 3 -36.04 -45.76 7.50
N GLU A 4 -36.17 -46.48 6.39
CA GLU A 4 -35.86 -45.98 5.05
C GLU A 4 -36.94 -44.97 4.68
N ASP A 5 -36.62 -43.68 4.77
CA ASP A 5 -37.17 -42.58 3.95
C ASP A 5 -36.57 -41.23 4.41
N GLU A 6 -35.27 -41.19 4.70
CA GLU A 6 -34.56 -39.90 4.69
C GLU A 6 -34.16 -39.65 3.25
N THR A 7 -34.73 -38.60 2.67
CA THR A 7 -34.43 -38.23 1.30
C THR A 7 -32.92 -37.95 1.18
N LEU A 8 -32.34 -38.30 0.03
CA LEU A 8 -30.90 -38.14 -0.22
C LEU A 8 -30.42 -36.69 0.07
N GLU A 9 -31.31 -35.71 -0.12
CA GLU A 9 -31.12 -34.29 0.19
C GLU A 9 -31.02 -34.01 1.71
N GLU A 10 -31.85 -34.65 2.52
CA GLU A 10 -31.81 -34.53 3.99
C GLU A 10 -30.51 -35.13 4.55
N ASN A 11 -30.07 -36.26 4.01
CA ASN A 11 -28.83 -36.89 4.42
C ASN A 11 -27.60 -36.02 4.06
N TRP A 12 -27.57 -35.45 2.86
CA TRP A 12 -26.55 -34.44 2.49
C TRP A 12 -26.60 -33.20 3.38
N GLY A 13 -27.81 -32.76 3.75
CA GLY A 13 -28.02 -31.66 4.69
C GLY A 13 -27.34 -31.92 6.04
N LYS A 14 -27.56 -33.11 6.61
CA LYS A 14 -26.94 -33.55 7.87
C LYS A 14 -25.43 -33.61 7.79
N ILE A 15 -24.88 -34.22 6.73
CA ILE A 15 -23.42 -34.31 6.54
C ILE A 15 -22.80 -32.91 6.46
N LYS A 16 -23.42 -32.01 5.69
CA LYS A 16 -22.97 -30.63 5.54
C LYS A 16 -23.03 -29.87 6.87
N GLU A 17 -24.09 -30.05 7.66
CA GLU A 17 -24.24 -29.42 8.96
C GLU A 17 -23.19 -29.91 9.96
N VAL A 18 -23.00 -31.23 10.07
CA VAL A 18 -21.96 -31.85 10.91
C VAL A 18 -20.58 -31.33 10.51
N TRP A 19 -20.30 -31.26 9.21
CA TRP A 19 -19.03 -30.77 8.70
C TRP A 19 -18.80 -29.28 9.03
N ILE A 20 -19.79 -28.41 8.77
CA ILE A 20 -19.71 -26.98 9.11
C ILE A 20 -19.51 -26.80 10.62
N LYS A 21 -20.26 -27.54 11.45
CA LYS A 21 -20.18 -27.44 12.91
C LYS A 21 -18.81 -27.88 13.42
N SER A 22 -18.32 -29.02 12.94
CA SER A 22 -16.98 -29.51 13.28
C SER A 22 -15.87 -28.54 12.85
N CYS A 23 -15.98 -27.94 11.66
CA CYS A 23 -15.04 -26.89 11.21
C CYS A 23 -15.14 -25.61 12.04
N GLU A 24 -16.35 -25.20 12.45
CA GLU A 24 -16.56 -24.02 13.28
C GLU A 24 -16.03 -24.21 14.71
N GLU A 25 -16.14 -25.42 15.28
CA GLU A 25 -15.60 -25.76 16.60
C GLU A 25 -14.07 -25.87 16.58
N SER A 26 -13.49 -26.51 15.55
CA SER A 26 -12.04 -26.75 15.47
C SER A 26 -11.24 -25.54 15.00
N VAL A 27 -11.72 -24.83 13.97
CA VAL A 27 -10.98 -23.73 13.32
C VAL A 27 -11.53 -22.35 13.70
N GLY A 28 -12.82 -22.27 14.07
CA GLY A 28 -13.50 -21.01 14.33
C GLY A 28 -13.75 -20.20 13.05
N ARG A 29 -14.70 -19.26 13.12
CA ARG A 29 -14.91 -18.29 12.02
C ARG A 29 -13.90 -17.16 12.11
N ARG A 30 -13.23 -16.87 10.99
CA ARG A 30 -12.41 -15.65 10.86
C ARG A 30 -13.31 -14.42 11.02
N LYS A 31 -13.23 -13.78 12.19
CA LYS A 31 -13.92 -12.51 12.44
C LYS A 31 -13.37 -11.46 11.47
N ARG A 32 -14.25 -10.90 10.64
CA ARG A 32 -13.90 -9.74 9.83
C ARG A 32 -13.75 -8.55 10.77
N GLN A 33 -12.51 -8.18 11.04
CA GLN A 33 -12.25 -6.93 11.73
C GLN A 33 -12.57 -5.78 10.79
N ASN A 34 -13.42 -4.87 11.24
CA ASN A 34 -13.65 -3.63 10.52
C ASN A 34 -12.34 -2.86 10.46
N LYS A 35 -12.17 -2.08 9.40
CA LYS A 35 -10.98 -1.21 9.31
C LYS A 35 -11.02 -0.25 10.50
N PRO A 36 -9.89 -0.04 11.19
CA PRO A 36 -9.86 0.72 12.45
C PRO A 36 -10.32 2.17 12.28
N TRP A 37 -10.29 2.70 11.06
CA TRP A 37 -10.72 4.06 10.74
C TRP A 37 -12.22 4.21 10.47
N ILE A 38 -12.99 3.12 10.37
CA ILE A 38 -14.45 3.21 10.15
C ILE A 38 -15.14 3.36 11.50
N THR A 39 -15.88 4.45 11.68
CA THR A 39 -16.61 4.71 12.92
C THR A 39 -17.88 3.87 13.04
N GLN A 40 -18.37 3.67 14.26
CA GLN A 40 -19.61 2.94 14.53
C GLN A 40 -20.82 3.58 13.84
N THR A 41 -20.91 4.90 13.83
CA THR A 41 -21.99 5.64 13.16
C THR A 41 -22.03 5.40 11.65
N THR A 42 -20.86 5.25 11.02
CA THR A 42 -20.76 4.88 9.60
C THR A 42 -21.19 3.43 9.36
N LEU A 43 -20.91 2.52 10.30
CA LEU A 43 -21.36 1.13 10.22
C LEU A 43 -22.89 1.02 10.30
N GLU A 44 -23.53 1.78 11.18
CA GLU A 44 -24.99 1.86 11.28
C GLU A 44 -25.62 2.33 9.96
N LYS A 45 -25.07 3.39 9.36
CA LYS A 45 -25.54 3.88 8.04
C LYS A 45 -25.33 2.85 6.92
N ILE A 46 -24.26 2.06 6.99
CA ILE A 46 -24.04 0.96 6.04
C ILE A 46 -25.13 -0.10 6.21
N GLU A 47 -25.54 -0.39 7.45
CA GLU A 47 -26.59 -1.35 7.76
C GLU A 47 -27.96 -0.88 7.27
N ASP A 48 -28.31 0.39 7.49
CA ASP A 48 -29.55 0.99 6.95
C ASP A 48 -29.62 0.87 5.42
N ARG A 49 -28.50 1.16 4.75
CA ARG A 49 -28.39 0.99 3.30
C ARG A 49 -28.57 -0.48 2.88
N LYS A 50 -28.08 -1.45 3.66
CA LYS A 50 -28.30 -2.88 3.38
C LYS A 50 -29.76 -3.26 3.53
N LYS A 51 -30.44 -2.79 4.59
CA LYS A 51 -31.89 -3.02 4.78
C LYS A 51 -32.69 -2.52 3.57
N LEU A 52 -32.42 -1.31 3.10
CA LEU A 52 -33.03 -0.78 1.88
C LEU A 52 -32.72 -1.62 0.63
N LYS A 53 -31.50 -2.14 0.52
CA LYS A 53 -31.15 -3.04 -0.58
C LYS A 53 -31.93 -4.35 -0.52
N ASN A 54 -32.17 -4.87 0.67
CA ASN A 54 -32.99 -6.07 0.87
C ASN A 54 -34.46 -5.80 0.48
N HIS A 55 -35.03 -4.67 0.91
CA HIS A 55 -36.37 -4.24 0.48
C HIS A 55 -36.47 -4.07 -1.04
N LEU A 56 -35.44 -3.51 -1.68
CA LEU A 56 -35.39 -3.40 -3.14
C LEU A 56 -35.37 -4.76 -3.84
N ASN A 57 -34.66 -5.74 -3.27
CA ASN A 57 -34.57 -7.09 -3.82
C ASN A 57 -35.85 -7.90 -3.61
N SER A 58 -36.59 -7.66 -2.53
CA SER A 58 -37.86 -8.34 -2.23
C SER A 58 -39.09 -7.66 -2.84
N ALA A 59 -38.97 -6.41 -3.31
CA ALA A 59 -40.09 -5.66 -3.89
C ALA A 59 -40.62 -6.31 -5.18
N ARG A 60 -41.93 -6.55 -5.22
CA ARG A 60 -42.62 -7.19 -6.36
C ARG A 60 -43.20 -6.19 -7.38
N THR A 61 -43.62 -5.00 -6.93
CA THR A 61 -44.26 -4.00 -7.79
C THR A 61 -43.27 -2.97 -8.32
N ARG A 62 -43.52 -2.44 -9.52
CA ARG A 62 -42.68 -1.42 -10.16
C ARG A 62 -42.59 -0.13 -9.32
N GLY A 63 -43.70 0.30 -8.73
CA GLY A 63 -43.75 1.51 -7.88
C GLY A 63 -42.93 1.37 -6.59
N ALA A 64 -43.06 0.24 -5.88
CA ALA A 64 -42.26 -0.03 -4.69
C ALA A 64 -40.77 -0.11 -5.00
N LYS A 65 -40.41 -0.75 -6.13
CA LYS A 65 -39.02 -0.82 -6.60
C LYS A 65 -38.45 0.57 -6.89
N ALA A 66 -39.21 1.45 -7.55
CA ALA A 66 -38.79 2.82 -7.83
C ALA A 66 -38.55 3.63 -6.54
N LYS A 67 -39.45 3.50 -5.55
CA LYS A 67 -39.33 4.14 -4.23
C LYS A 67 -38.07 3.69 -3.50
N TYR A 68 -37.90 2.38 -3.28
CA TYR A 68 -36.71 1.85 -2.59
C TYR A 68 -35.41 2.14 -3.35
N GLN A 69 -35.45 2.21 -4.68
CA GLN A 69 -34.28 2.56 -5.48
C GLN A 69 -33.89 4.04 -5.29
N HIS A 70 -34.85 4.94 -5.15
CA HIS A 70 -34.60 6.33 -4.79
C HIS A 70 -33.94 6.43 -3.40
N GLU A 71 -34.58 5.85 -2.38
CA GLU A 71 -34.09 5.88 -0.99
C GLU A 71 -32.70 5.23 -0.86
N TYR A 72 -32.46 4.10 -1.55
CA TYR A 72 -31.16 3.45 -1.57
C TYR A 72 -30.07 4.35 -2.15
N ARG A 73 -30.37 5.11 -3.22
CA ARG A 73 -29.40 6.04 -3.82
C ARG A 73 -29.00 7.14 -2.84
N GLU A 74 -29.96 7.73 -2.15
CA GLU A 74 -29.69 8.78 -1.16
C GLU A 74 -28.82 8.25 -0.01
N LYS A 75 -29.19 7.10 0.57
CA LYS A 75 -28.41 6.45 1.62
C LYS A 75 -27.04 6.00 1.14
N HIS A 76 -26.91 5.55 -0.11
CA HIS A 76 -25.62 5.21 -0.70
C HIS A 76 -24.69 6.43 -0.81
N LEU A 77 -25.23 7.58 -1.22
CA LEU A 77 -24.46 8.84 -1.27
C LEU A 77 -24.08 9.32 0.13
N GLU A 78 -24.98 9.19 1.11
CA GLU A 78 -24.72 9.47 2.52
C GLU A 78 -23.56 8.60 3.05
N VAL A 79 -23.65 7.28 2.89
CA VAL A 79 -22.58 6.33 3.28
C VAL A 79 -21.25 6.71 2.62
N ARG A 80 -21.25 7.06 1.32
CA ARG A 80 -20.02 7.50 0.63
C ARG A 80 -19.45 8.79 1.21
N ARG A 81 -20.28 9.72 1.70
CA ARG A 81 -19.82 10.95 2.38
C ARG A 81 -19.20 10.62 3.73
N PHE A 82 -19.84 9.76 4.52
CA PHE A 82 -19.35 9.34 5.83
C PHE A 82 -18.03 8.57 5.75
N ILE A 83 -17.93 7.57 4.87
CA ILE A 83 -16.69 6.81 4.66
C ILE A 83 -15.52 7.74 4.28
N ARG A 84 -15.78 8.75 3.44
CA ARG A 84 -14.75 9.74 3.07
C ARG A 84 -14.34 10.62 4.24
N ARG A 85 -15.28 11.04 5.08
CA ARG A 85 -15.01 11.84 6.27
C ARG A 85 -14.19 11.05 7.29
N ASP A 86 -14.65 9.85 7.64
CA ASP A 86 -13.97 8.97 8.59
C ASP A 86 -12.54 8.66 8.17
N LYS A 87 -12.33 8.38 6.88
CA LYS A 87 -10.99 8.17 6.34
C LYS A 87 -10.10 9.41 6.49
N ARG A 88 -10.64 10.61 6.25
CA ARG A 88 -9.89 11.88 6.41
C ARG A 88 -9.55 12.13 7.87
N LEU A 89 -10.53 12.00 8.76
CA LEU A 89 -10.31 12.17 10.21
C LEU A 89 -9.23 11.23 10.73
N PHE A 90 -9.26 9.97 10.31
CA PHE A 90 -8.21 9.03 10.68
C PHE A 90 -6.84 9.42 10.12
N THR A 91 -6.74 9.84 8.87
CA THR A 91 -5.45 10.27 8.30
C THR A 91 -4.92 11.51 9.01
N ASP A 92 -5.79 12.46 9.34
CA ASP A 92 -5.43 13.70 10.02
C ASP A 92 -4.99 13.40 11.46
N GLU A 93 -5.70 12.53 12.19
CA GLU A 93 -5.33 12.09 13.55
C GLU A 93 -3.98 11.34 13.56
N MET A 94 -3.73 10.49 12.56
CA MET A 94 -2.44 9.81 12.44
C MET A 94 -1.32 10.80 12.10
N ALA A 95 -1.58 11.80 11.27
CA ALA A 95 -0.61 12.84 10.94
C ALA A 95 -0.24 13.69 12.17
N THR A 96 -1.22 14.12 12.98
CA THR A 96 -0.95 14.87 14.22
C THR A 96 -0.18 14.03 15.24
N LYS A 97 -0.44 12.72 15.33
CA LYS A 97 0.37 11.79 16.14
C LYS A 97 1.80 11.67 15.63
N ALA A 98 2.01 11.65 14.31
CA ALA A 98 3.35 11.65 13.73
C ALA A 98 4.10 12.95 14.05
N GLU A 99 3.45 14.11 13.94
CA GLU A 99 4.05 15.42 14.25
C GLU A 99 4.47 15.51 15.72
N THR A 100 3.62 15.06 16.64
CA THR A 100 3.95 15.04 18.08
C THR A 100 5.06 14.05 18.40
N ALA A 101 5.05 12.84 17.81
CA ALA A 101 6.13 11.87 17.97
C ALA A 101 7.48 12.39 17.44
N ALA A 102 7.49 13.07 16.30
CA ALA A 102 8.67 13.70 15.74
C ALA A 102 9.21 14.80 16.67
N SER A 103 8.32 15.65 17.19
CA SER A 103 8.67 16.74 18.11
C SER A 103 9.24 16.21 19.44
N GLN A 104 8.79 15.04 19.89
CA GLN A 104 9.28 14.36 21.10
C GLN A 104 10.50 13.46 20.87
N GLY A 105 11.02 13.35 19.64
CA GLY A 105 12.15 12.47 19.31
C GLY A 105 11.81 10.96 19.30
N LYS A 106 10.53 10.58 19.32
CA LYS A 106 10.07 9.18 19.35
C LYS A 106 10.07 8.56 17.95
N MET A 107 11.27 8.27 17.43
CA MET A 107 11.46 7.81 16.04
C MET A 107 10.77 6.48 15.72
N LYS A 108 10.65 5.57 16.68
CA LYS A 108 9.94 4.29 16.49
C LYS A 108 8.45 4.50 16.21
N GLU A 109 7.79 5.34 17.01
CA GLU A 109 6.37 5.65 16.85
C GLU A 109 6.10 6.35 15.52
N LEU A 110 6.96 7.32 15.15
CA LEU A 110 6.89 8.00 13.85
C LEU A 110 6.97 7.00 12.68
N TYR A 111 7.90 6.04 12.76
CA TYR A 111 8.05 5.00 11.73
C TYR A 111 6.81 4.10 11.66
N ASP A 112 6.29 3.64 12.80
CA ASP A 112 5.11 2.78 12.84
C ASP A 112 3.85 3.50 12.30
N ILE A 113 3.68 4.78 12.60
CA ILE A 113 2.63 5.64 12.04
C ILE A 113 2.78 5.79 10.52
N THR A 114 3.99 6.10 10.06
CA THR A 114 4.27 6.25 8.62
C THR A 114 4.01 4.93 7.88
N LYS A 115 4.42 3.81 8.49
CA LYS A 115 4.19 2.47 7.97
C LYS A 115 2.70 2.14 7.88
N THR A 116 1.91 2.47 8.90
CA THR A 116 0.46 2.26 8.87
C THR A 116 -0.24 3.12 7.82
N LEU A 117 0.17 4.38 7.64
CA LEU A 117 -0.36 5.29 6.62
C LEU A 117 0.02 4.87 5.18
N SER A 118 1.26 4.43 4.96
CA SER A 118 1.75 3.97 3.66
C SER A 118 1.08 2.67 3.16
N GLY A 119 0.34 1.99 4.04
CA GLY A 119 -0.31 0.72 3.75
C GLY A 119 0.68 -0.44 3.68
N LYS A 120 0.16 -1.67 3.63
CA LYS A 120 0.98 -2.86 3.43
C LYS A 120 1.39 -2.96 1.95
N HIS A 121 2.48 -2.30 1.57
CA HIS A 121 3.24 -2.72 0.40
C HIS A 121 4.00 -4.00 0.78
N ALA A 122 3.30 -5.14 0.76
CA ALA A 122 3.97 -6.42 0.74
C ALA A 122 4.62 -6.53 -0.64
N SER A 123 5.92 -6.24 -0.71
CA SER A 123 6.69 -6.78 -1.83
C SER A 123 6.55 -8.30 -1.70
N PRO A 124 6.15 -9.02 -2.77
CA PRO A 124 6.15 -10.47 -2.71
C PRO A 124 7.56 -10.90 -2.29
N GLU A 125 7.65 -11.81 -1.32
CA GLU A 125 8.94 -12.40 -0.93
C GLU A 125 9.56 -12.98 -2.20
N LYS A 126 10.67 -12.39 -2.61
CA LYS A 126 11.37 -12.89 -3.79
C LYS A 126 12.06 -14.18 -3.38
N PRO A 127 11.84 -15.29 -4.11
CA PRO A 127 12.54 -16.52 -3.81
C PRO A 127 14.05 -16.28 -3.89
N VAL A 128 14.78 -16.78 -2.89
CA VAL A 128 16.25 -16.71 -2.86
C VAL A 128 16.78 -17.60 -3.99
N LYS A 129 17.71 -17.06 -4.78
CA LYS A 129 18.32 -17.77 -5.91
C LYS A 129 19.79 -18.05 -5.67
N ASP A 130 20.23 -19.20 -6.16
CA ASP A 130 21.64 -19.53 -6.29
C ASP A 130 22.33 -18.62 -7.34
N LYS A 131 23.67 -18.63 -7.39
CA LYS A 131 24.49 -17.93 -8.40
C LYS A 131 24.07 -18.28 -9.83
N ASN A 132 23.62 -19.51 -10.04
CA ASN A 132 23.14 -20.01 -11.33
C ASN A 132 21.68 -19.62 -11.63
N GLY A 133 21.03 -18.83 -10.77
CA GLY A 133 19.65 -18.35 -10.96
C GLY A 133 18.54 -19.36 -10.59
N ARG A 134 18.89 -20.53 -10.04
CA ARG A 134 17.93 -21.55 -9.56
C ARG A 134 17.33 -21.13 -8.22
N ILE A 135 16.04 -21.40 -8.01
CA ILE A 135 15.33 -21.07 -6.77
C ILE A 135 15.71 -22.08 -5.68
N LEU A 136 16.09 -21.58 -4.50
CA LEU A 136 16.42 -22.38 -3.32
C LEU A 136 15.17 -22.52 -2.44
N THR A 137 14.65 -23.74 -2.30
CA THR A 137 13.43 -24.05 -1.57
C THR A 137 13.67 -24.49 -0.12
N THR A 138 14.87 -24.99 0.20
CA THR A 138 15.23 -25.47 1.55
C THR A 138 15.86 -24.34 2.39
N SER A 139 15.58 -24.35 3.70
CA SER A 139 16.14 -23.35 4.63
C SER A 139 17.67 -23.43 4.72
N GLU A 140 18.22 -24.65 4.72
CA GLU A 140 19.66 -24.89 4.78
C GLU A 140 20.40 -24.33 3.56
N ASP A 141 19.87 -24.51 2.35
CA ASP A 141 20.52 -24.00 1.14
C ASP A 141 20.40 -22.48 1.05
N GLN A 142 19.30 -21.90 1.55
CA GLN A 142 19.21 -20.44 1.70
C GLN A 142 20.26 -19.89 2.67
N MET A 143 20.47 -20.54 3.83
CA MET A 143 21.51 -20.14 4.78
C MET A 143 22.92 -20.26 4.19
N LYS A 144 23.22 -21.35 3.47
CA LYS A 144 24.49 -21.52 2.76
C LYS A 144 24.70 -20.41 1.72
N ARG A 145 23.67 -20.10 0.93
CA ARG A 145 23.70 -19.03 -0.07
C ARG A 145 23.95 -17.65 0.55
N TRP A 146 23.33 -17.36 1.70
CA TRP A 146 23.59 -16.14 2.47
C TRP A 146 25.04 -16.11 2.99
N ALA A 147 25.53 -17.20 3.56
CA ALA A 147 26.90 -17.29 4.06
C ALA A 147 27.94 -17.08 2.94
N GLU A 148 27.71 -17.64 1.75
CA GLU A 148 28.55 -17.39 0.57
C GLU A 148 28.51 -15.92 0.14
N HIS A 149 27.31 -15.33 0.03
CA HIS A 149 27.16 -13.94 -0.37
C HIS A 149 27.89 -12.97 0.57
N PHE A 150 27.75 -13.16 1.88
CA PHE A 150 28.41 -12.31 2.87
C PHE A 150 29.92 -12.54 2.93
N ARG A 151 30.41 -13.76 2.71
CA ARG A 151 31.85 -14.02 2.61
C ARG A 151 32.48 -13.26 1.45
N GLU A 152 31.84 -13.25 0.27
CA GLU A 152 32.33 -12.52 -0.91
C GLU A 152 32.33 -11.00 -0.69
N LEU A 153 31.28 -10.48 -0.06
CA LEU A 153 31.12 -9.04 0.16
C LEU A 153 31.99 -8.47 1.29
N LEU A 154 32.10 -9.18 2.42
CA LEU A 154 32.68 -8.65 3.64
C LEU A 154 34.14 -9.05 3.85
N ASN A 155 34.59 -10.19 3.31
CA ASN A 155 35.96 -10.69 3.52
C ASN A 155 36.88 -10.36 2.34
N ARG A 156 36.95 -9.09 1.95
CA ARG A 156 37.95 -8.62 0.98
C ARG A 156 39.33 -8.50 1.65
N PRO A 157 40.43 -8.77 0.92
CA PRO A 157 41.78 -8.59 1.45
C PRO A 157 42.01 -7.14 1.87
N ALA A 158 42.82 -6.95 2.92
CA ALA A 158 43.17 -5.62 3.39
C ALA A 158 43.85 -4.83 2.25
N PRO A 159 43.46 -3.56 2.03
CA PRO A 159 44.09 -2.75 0.99
C PRO A 159 45.59 -2.61 1.26
N GLU A 160 46.40 -2.84 0.22
CA GLU A 160 47.87 -2.77 0.30
C GLU A 160 48.36 -1.37 0.69
N GLU A 161 47.59 -0.34 0.35
CA GLU A 161 47.86 1.05 0.72
C GLU A 161 47.11 1.43 2.00
N ARG A 162 47.85 1.91 3.01
CA ARG A 162 47.25 2.58 4.19
C ARG A 162 46.56 3.86 3.74
N MET A 163 45.25 3.79 3.59
CA MET A 163 44.40 4.92 3.23
C MET A 163 43.51 5.36 4.39
N PRO A 164 43.23 6.67 4.55
CA PRO A 164 42.24 7.14 5.51
C PRO A 164 40.86 6.52 5.24
N TYR A 165 40.15 6.15 6.31
CA TYR A 165 38.88 5.41 6.25
C TYR A 165 37.84 6.02 5.29
N LYS A 166 37.78 7.36 5.19
CA LYS A 166 36.90 8.08 4.26
C LYS A 166 37.16 7.71 2.80
N TYR A 167 38.42 7.61 2.39
CA TYR A 167 38.81 7.30 1.02
C TYR A 167 38.68 5.80 0.72
N PHE A 168 39.00 4.95 1.70
CA PHE A 168 38.74 3.51 1.61
C PHE A 168 37.25 3.23 1.36
N ARG A 169 36.36 3.84 2.15
CA ARG A 169 34.91 3.67 2.01
C ARG A 169 34.40 4.13 0.63
N LEU A 170 34.90 5.25 0.12
CA LEU A 170 34.51 5.76 -1.20
C LEU A 170 35.00 4.87 -2.35
N ARG A 171 36.24 4.36 -2.26
CA ARG A 171 36.82 3.43 -3.24
C ARG A 171 36.06 2.10 -3.25
N LEU A 172 35.81 1.54 -2.07
CA LEU A 172 35.03 0.31 -1.90
C LEU A 172 33.63 0.42 -2.52
N VAL A 173 32.90 1.51 -2.24
CA VAL A 173 31.55 1.72 -2.80
C VAL A 173 31.59 1.83 -4.32
N LYS A 174 32.60 2.50 -4.90
CA LYS A 174 32.75 2.59 -6.35
C LYS A 174 33.01 1.23 -7.00
N GLU A 175 33.92 0.44 -6.44
CA GLU A 175 34.23 -0.91 -6.93
C GLU A 175 33.02 -1.84 -6.84
N LEU A 176 32.28 -1.82 -5.72
CA LEU A 176 31.07 -2.63 -5.55
C LEU A 176 29.97 -2.26 -6.56
N ILE A 177 29.80 -0.97 -6.88
CA ILE A 177 28.85 -0.51 -7.90
C ILE A 177 29.27 -0.98 -9.31
N GLN A 178 30.57 -1.12 -9.55
CA GLN A 178 31.12 -1.50 -10.85
C GLN A 178 31.10 -3.02 -11.08
N GLU A 179 31.40 -3.83 -10.05
CA GLU A 179 31.33 -5.31 -10.10
C GLU A 179 29.90 -5.83 -10.06
N HIS A 180 29.03 -5.15 -9.32
CA HIS A 180 27.62 -5.51 -9.18
C HIS A 180 26.73 -4.35 -9.61
N PRO A 181 26.71 -4.00 -10.91
CA PRO A 181 25.85 -2.95 -11.40
C PRO A 181 24.41 -3.32 -11.08
N LEU A 182 23.81 -2.58 -10.14
CA LEU A 182 22.37 -2.68 -9.89
C LEU A 182 21.68 -2.46 -11.23
N PRO A 183 20.74 -3.33 -11.64
CA PRO A 183 19.99 -3.10 -12.85
C PRO A 183 19.42 -1.69 -12.72
N ARG A 184 19.85 -0.78 -13.62
CA ARG A 184 19.23 0.54 -13.73
C ARG A 184 17.75 0.21 -13.79
N ARG A 185 16.98 0.62 -12.78
CA ARG A 185 15.53 0.59 -12.91
C ARG A 185 15.31 1.42 -14.16
N SER A 186 14.97 0.75 -15.25
CA SER A 186 14.46 1.41 -16.42
C SER A 186 13.41 2.33 -15.86
N THR A 187 13.61 3.63 -15.97
CA THR A 187 12.54 4.61 -15.86
C THR A 187 11.60 4.43 -17.05
N GLY A 188 11.31 3.19 -17.45
CA GLY A 188 10.12 2.76 -18.14
C GLY A 188 8.96 2.88 -17.18
N GLY A 189 8.64 4.13 -16.82
CA GLY A 189 7.23 4.47 -16.71
C GLY A 189 6.59 4.05 -18.03
N ARG A 190 5.41 3.43 -17.95
CA ARG A 190 4.60 3.18 -19.14
C ARG A 190 4.59 4.45 -20.00
N PRO A 191 4.80 4.38 -21.32
CA PRO A 191 4.51 5.51 -22.17
C PRO A 191 3.05 5.89 -21.92
N CYS A 192 2.82 7.06 -21.32
CA CYS A 192 1.46 7.55 -21.13
C CYS A 192 0.86 7.76 -22.52
N VAL A 193 -0.24 7.06 -22.79
CA VAL A 193 -1.02 7.22 -24.02
C VAL A 193 -1.53 8.65 -24.08
N ASN A 194 -0.97 9.42 -25.02
CA ASN A 194 -1.42 10.70 -25.56
C ASN A 194 -1.89 11.77 -24.55
N ILE A 195 -0.98 12.69 -24.21
CA ILE A 195 -1.35 14.05 -23.80
C ILE A 195 -0.74 15.01 -24.84
N PRO A 196 -1.55 15.74 -25.63
CA PRO A 196 -1.11 16.46 -26.83
C PRO A 196 -0.32 17.76 -26.58
N LEU A 197 0.08 18.05 -25.34
CA LEU A 197 0.68 19.34 -24.97
C LEU A 197 2.02 19.22 -24.24
N ARG A 198 2.84 18.20 -24.57
CA ARG A 198 4.20 18.12 -24.03
C ARG A 198 5.21 18.61 -25.06
N LEU A 199 5.66 19.85 -24.91
CA LEU A 199 6.82 20.39 -25.63
C LEU A 199 8.05 19.52 -25.30
N THR A 200 8.50 18.71 -26.26
CA THR A 200 9.77 17.97 -26.18
C THR A 200 10.96 18.91 -26.37
N GLY A 201 12.16 18.52 -25.94
CA GLY A 201 13.41 19.32 -26.07
C GLY A 201 13.77 19.76 -27.51
N ARG A 202 13.06 19.27 -28.53
CA ARG A 202 13.10 19.79 -29.91
C ARG A 202 12.38 21.15 -30.09
N HIS A 203 11.57 21.58 -29.13
CA HIS A 203 10.83 22.85 -29.14
C HIS A 203 11.57 23.98 -28.40
N PHE A 204 12.67 23.67 -27.73
CA PHE A 204 13.53 24.68 -27.12
C PHE A 204 14.75 24.89 -28.03
N PRO A 205 15.03 26.13 -28.47
CA PRO A 205 16.25 26.45 -29.19
C PRO A 205 17.47 26.03 -28.36
N SER A 206 18.47 25.39 -28.98
CA SER A 206 19.71 24.94 -28.32
C SER A 206 20.55 26.09 -27.76
N PHE A 207 20.24 27.32 -28.15
CA PHE A 207 20.85 28.54 -27.66
C PHE A 207 19.75 29.56 -27.33
N VAL A 208 19.63 29.91 -26.04
CA VAL A 208 18.78 31.00 -25.58
C VAL A 208 19.71 32.20 -25.35
N PRO A 209 19.64 33.27 -26.15
CA PRO A 209 20.49 34.44 -25.93
C PRO A 209 20.17 35.06 -24.56
N PRO A 210 21.16 35.66 -23.88
CA PRO A 210 20.92 36.30 -22.60
C PRO A 210 19.93 37.46 -22.78
N THR A 211 18.78 37.42 -22.12
CA THR A 211 17.89 38.58 -22.01
C THR A 211 18.62 39.69 -21.24
N GLU A 212 18.70 40.89 -21.84
CA GLU A 212 19.34 42.11 -21.30
C GLU A 212 18.82 42.58 -19.92
N ALA A 213 17.83 41.90 -19.35
CA ALA A 213 17.18 42.24 -18.08
C ALA A 213 17.66 41.42 -16.86
N GLN A 214 18.89 40.87 -16.87
CA GLN A 214 19.52 40.32 -15.65
C GLN A 214 20.05 41.43 -14.71
N GLY A 215 19.23 42.46 -14.45
CA GLY A 215 19.58 43.58 -13.58
C GLY A 215 18.56 43.88 -12.47
N GLN A 216 17.37 43.26 -12.49
CA GLN A 216 16.37 43.51 -11.45
C GLN A 216 15.83 42.20 -10.91
N SER A 217 16.32 41.87 -9.71
CA SER A 217 15.80 40.81 -8.84
C SER A 217 14.29 40.97 -8.68
N THR A 218 13.48 40.24 -9.46
CA THR A 218 12.05 40.10 -9.18
C THR A 218 11.90 39.20 -7.95
N ARG A 219 12.05 39.78 -6.75
CA ARG A 219 11.70 39.12 -5.49
C ARG A 219 10.20 38.86 -5.52
N ARG A 220 9.81 37.66 -5.93
CA ARG A 220 8.46 37.16 -5.66
C ARG A 220 8.40 36.91 -4.15
N HIS A 221 7.78 37.84 -3.42
CA HIS A 221 7.62 37.72 -1.98
C HIS A 221 6.64 36.58 -1.67
N CYS A 222 7.01 35.72 -0.72
CA CYS A 222 6.15 34.64 -0.24
C CYS A 222 4.93 35.26 0.45
N ARG A 223 3.73 34.97 -0.07
CA ARG A 223 2.46 35.49 0.46
C ARG A 223 2.16 35.02 1.88
N VAL A 224 2.82 33.95 2.35
CA VAL A 224 2.69 33.43 3.72
C VAL A 224 3.47 34.28 4.72
N CYS A 225 4.63 34.82 4.32
CA CYS A 225 5.48 35.64 5.19
C CYS A 225 5.03 37.10 5.32
N LEU A 226 4.10 37.56 4.46
CA LEU A 226 3.59 38.93 4.46
C LEU A 226 2.48 39.18 5.50
N TYR A 227 1.96 38.15 6.17
CA TYR A 227 0.84 38.28 7.11
C TYR A 227 1.14 37.75 8.52
N THR A 228 2.41 37.49 8.83
CA THR A 228 2.84 37.15 10.19
C THR A 228 3.73 38.26 10.72
N THR A 229 3.09 39.30 11.24
CA THR A 229 3.63 40.24 12.24
C THR A 229 2.54 40.53 13.23
#